data_AF-A0A9D7KDY9-F1
#
_entry.id   AF-A0A9D7KDY9-F1
#
_cell.length_a   1.000
_cell.length_b   1.000
_cell.length_c   1.000
_cell.angle_alpha   90.00
_cell.angle_beta   90.00
_cell.angle_gamma   90.00
#
_symmetry.space_group_name_H-M   'P 1'
#
loop_
_entity.id
_entity.type
_entity.pdbx_description
1 polymer ?
#
loop_
_entity_poly.entity_id
_entity_poly.type
_entity_poly.pdbx_seq_one_letter_code
_entity_poly.pdbx_strand_id
1 'polypeptide(L)' 'MDSKITFIKTSKGQDESNRITSYLSGDIKRAFCLIDNKSTVKELMKRAAPSLRKSLEYMLQELINEGFIQDKDKGELRY' A
#
# COMPACT_ATOMS: atom_id res chain seq x y z
N MET A 1 5.09 -0.60 -11.29
CA MET A 1 3.66 -0.69 -10.89
C MET A 1 2.85 0.22 -11.80
N ASP A 2 1.58 -0.06 -12.14
CA ASP A 2 0.79 0.94 -12.87
C ASP A 2 0.35 2.08 -11.95
N SER A 3 0.57 3.32 -12.38
CA SER A 3 0.33 4.51 -11.58
C SER A 3 -1.15 4.80 -11.28
N LYS A 4 -2.07 4.17 -12.02
CA LYS A 4 -3.52 4.27 -11.85
C LYS A 4 -4.08 3.22 -10.90
N ILE A 5 -3.28 2.26 -10.44
CA ILE A 5 -3.73 1.24 -9.50
C ILE A 5 -4.15 1.91 -8.19
N THR A 6 -5.26 1.45 -7.64
CA THR A 6 -5.71 1.82 -6.29
C THR A 6 -5.49 0.61 -5.38
N PHE A 7 -4.76 0.81 -4.30
CA PHE A 7 -4.60 -0.22 -3.28
C PHE A 7 -5.66 -0.09 -2.20
N ILE A 8 -6.19 -1.22 -1.78
CA ILE A 8 -7.07 -1.34 -0.63
C ILE A 8 -6.38 -2.14 0.47
N LYS A 9 -6.57 -1.72 1.72
CA LYS A 9 -6.14 -2.47 2.90
C LYS A 9 -6.98 -3.74 3.02
N THR A 10 -6.32 -4.87 3.16
CA THR A 10 -6.97 -6.16 3.47
C THR A 10 -7.28 -6.23 4.96
N SER A 11 -7.91 -7.31 5.43
CA SER A 11 -8.12 -7.54 6.86
C SER A 11 -6.79 -7.49 7.65
N LYS A 12 -5.72 -8.10 7.12
CA LYS A 12 -4.38 -8.06 7.73
C LYS A 12 -3.81 -6.65 7.79
N GLY A 13 -4.00 -5.85 6.73
CA GLY A 13 -3.69 -4.42 6.75
C GLY A 13 -4.48 -3.66 7.80
N GLN A 14 -5.76 -3.96 7.95
CA GLN A 14 -6.63 -3.31 8.91
C GLN A 14 -6.19 -3.60 10.35
N ASP A 15 -5.80 -4.83 10.67
CA ASP A 15 -5.22 -5.21 11.97
C ASP A 15 -3.95 -4.40 12.30
N GLU A 16 -3.04 -4.27 11.34
CA GLU A 16 -1.83 -3.47 11.49
C GLU A 16 -2.14 -1.97 11.65
N SER A 17 -3.14 -1.46 10.92
CA SER A 17 -3.61 -0.08 11.02
C SER A 17 -4.22 0.21 12.39
N ASN A 18 -4.92 -0.78 12.97
CA ASN A 18 -5.52 -0.72 14.29
C ASN A 18 -4.51 -0.97 15.43
N ARG A 19 -3.22 -1.14 15.10
CA ARG A 19 -2.15 -1.53 16.05
C ARG A 19 -2.45 -2.84 16.79
N ILE A 20 -3.25 -3.72 16.19
CA ILE A 20 -3.50 -5.08 16.70
C ILE A 20 -2.23 -5.91 16.48
N THR A 21 -1.55 -5.69 15.35
CA THR A 21 -0.27 -6.29 15.01
C THR A 21 0.81 -5.21 14.84
N SER A 22 2.08 -5.62 14.89
CA SER A 22 3.23 -4.73 14.68
C SER A 22 4.21 -5.32 13.66
N TYR A 23 3.70 -5.79 12.53
CA TYR A 23 4.51 -6.36 11.46
C TYR A 23 5.24 -5.28 10.66
N LEU A 24 4.63 -4.10 10.50
CA LEU A 24 5.21 -2.99 9.75
C LEU A 24 5.92 -2.02 10.68
N SER A 25 7.20 -1.74 10.39
CA SER A 25 8.02 -0.81 11.15
C SER A 25 8.76 0.18 10.23
N GLY A 26 9.09 1.37 10.73
CA GLY A 26 9.83 2.37 9.95
C GLY A 26 9.09 2.91 8.73
N ASP A 27 9.79 2.98 7.59
CA ASP A 27 9.29 3.62 6.37
C ASP A 27 8.18 2.83 5.67
N ILE A 28 8.15 1.48 5.78
CA ILE A 28 7.07 0.67 5.18
C ILE A 28 5.73 0.93 5.88
N LYS A 29 5.76 1.19 7.19
CA LYS A 29 4.56 1.62 7.93
C LYS A 29 4.10 3.00 7.48
N ARG A 30 5.03 3.93 7.20
CA ARG A 30 4.70 5.26 6.66
C ARG A 30 4.07 5.14 5.28
N ALA A 31 4.63 4.30 4.40
CA ALA A 31 4.06 4.00 3.09
C ALA A 31 2.64 3.42 3.21
N PHE A 32 2.45 2.44 4.09
CA PHE A 32 1.15 1.82 4.36
C PHE A 32 0.11 2.83 4.88
N CYS A 33 0.52 3.75 5.77
CA CYS A 33 -0.36 4.81 6.27
C CYS A 33 -0.84 5.79 5.19
N LEU A 34 -0.14 5.93 4.06
CA LEU A 34 -0.59 6.78 2.96
C LEU A 34 -1.81 6.19 2.22
N ILE A 35 -2.03 4.87 2.33
CA ILE A 35 -3.06 4.15 1.61
C ILE A 35 -4.42 4.42 2.25
N ASP A 36 -5.27 5.12 1.50
CA ASP A 36 -6.60 5.56 1.91
C ASP A 36 -7.74 4.75 1.24
N ASN A 37 -7.42 3.64 0.55
CA ASN A 37 -8.39 2.82 -0.21
C ASN A 37 -9.09 3.57 -1.38
N LYS A 38 -8.74 4.84 -1.62
CA LYS A 38 -9.33 5.71 -2.65
C LYS A 38 -8.30 6.33 -3.58
N SER A 39 -7.08 6.55 -3.10
CA SER A 39 -6.03 7.23 -3.87
C SER A 39 -5.24 6.23 -4.72
N THR A 40 -4.92 6.63 -5.95
CA THR A 40 -4.08 5.84 -6.85
C THR A 40 -2.61 5.94 -6.49
N VAL A 41 -1.77 5.00 -6.96
CA VAL A 41 -0.32 5.01 -6.71
C VAL A 41 0.31 6.36 -7.05
N LYS A 42 -0.11 6.98 -8.16
CA LYS A 42 0.35 8.31 -8.56
C LYS A 42 0.09 9.37 -7.50
N GLU A 43 -1.11 9.37 -6.91
CA GLU A 43 -1.49 10.31 -5.87
C GLU A 43 -0.77 10.01 -4.54
N LEU A 44 -0.58 8.72 -4.22
CA LEU A 44 0.23 8.29 -3.07
C LEU A 44 1.68 8.76 -3.20
N MET A 45 2.30 8.59 -4.38
CA MET A 45 3.65 9.07 -4.66
C MET A 45 3.74 10.57 -4.49
N LYS A 46 2.78 11.36 -5.00
CA LYS A 46 2.79 12.83 -4.82
C LYS A 46 2.72 13.24 -3.35
N ARG A 47 2.01 12.51 -2.50
CA ARG A 47 1.91 12.77 -1.05
C ARG A 47 3.12 12.28 -0.28
N ALA A 48 3.78 11.23 -0.76
CA ALA A 48 4.98 10.69 -0.13
C ALA A 48 6.15 11.69 -0.19
N ALA A 49 6.98 11.65 0.85
CA ALA A 49 8.21 12.43 0.92
C ALA A 49 9.19 12.03 -0.21
N PRO A 50 10.04 12.94 -0.70
CA PRO A 50 10.98 12.66 -1.80
C PRO A 50 11.91 11.47 -1.52
N SER A 51 12.36 11.32 -0.26
CA SER A 51 13.16 10.19 0.19
C SER A 51 12.39 8.87 0.18
N LEU A 52 11.10 8.91 0.55
CA LEU A 52 10.23 7.74 0.59
C LEU A 52 9.84 7.29 -0.83
N ARG A 53 9.58 8.22 -1.76
CA ARG A 53 9.12 7.91 -3.13
C ARG A 53 10.00 6.90 -3.86
N LYS A 54 11.33 6.99 -3.72
CA LYS A 54 12.27 6.06 -4.36
C LYS A 54 12.06 4.61 -3.89
N SER A 55 11.71 4.42 -2.63
CA SER A 55 11.48 3.10 -2.03
C SER A 55 9.99 2.76 -1.93
N LEU A 56 9.10 3.71 -2.21
CA LEU A 56 7.65 3.57 -2.02
C LEU A 56 7.09 2.45 -2.90
N GLU A 57 7.51 2.39 -4.17
CA GLU A 57 7.08 1.30 -5.05
C GLU A 57 7.50 -0.08 -4.52
N TYR A 58 8.73 -0.20 -4.02
CA TYR A 58 9.22 -1.44 -3.40
C TYR A 58 8.40 -1.81 -2.16
N MET A 59 8.17 -0.84 -1.27
CA MET A 59 7.37 -1.03 -0.05
C MET A 59 5.92 -1.41 -0.36
N LEU A 60 5.30 -0.78 -1.35
CA LEU A 60 3.96 -1.13 -1.80
C LEU A 60 3.92 -2.56 -2.36
N GLN A 61 4.94 -2.97 -3.10
CA GLN A 61 5.05 -4.32 -3.62
C GLN A 61 5.23 -5.36 -2.50
N GLU A 62 6.04 -5.06 -1.48
CA GLU A 62 6.13 -5.92 -0.28
C GLU A 62 4.80 -6.03 0.46
N LEU A 63 4.10 -4.92 0.65
CA LEU A 63 2.78 -4.93 1.30
C LEU A 63 1.76 -5.79 0.55
N ILE A 64 1.86 -5.87 -0.78
CA ILE A 64 1.03 -6.77 -1.59
C ILE A 64 1.45 -8.22 -1.40
N ASN A 65 2.75 -8.50 -1.49
CA ASN A 65 3.29 -9.85 -1.33
C ASN A 65 2.99 -10.43 0.05
N GLU A 66 3.08 -9.61 1.10
CA GLU A 66 2.74 -9.99 2.46
C GLU A 66 1.23 -9.99 2.75
N GLY A 67 0.41 -9.51 1.81
CA GLY A 67 -1.04 -9.50 1.91
C GLY A 67 -1.62 -8.44 2.85
N PHE A 68 -0.89 -7.36 3.15
CA PHE A 68 -1.42 -6.20 3.89
C PHE A 68 -2.32 -5.33 3.02
N ILE A 69 -2.00 -5.24 1.73
CA ILE A 69 -2.79 -4.48 0.75
C ILE A 69 -3.03 -5.32 -0.50
N GLN A 70 -4.06 -4.96 -1.25
CA GLN A 70 -4.41 -5.62 -2.49
C GLN A 70 -4.78 -4.57 -3.54
N ASP A 71 -4.39 -4.85 -4.77
CA ASP A 71 -4.80 -4.12 -5.96
C ASP A 71 -6.32 -4.26 -6.11
N LYS A 72 -7.04 -3.15 -6.05
CA LYS A 72 -8.50 -3.14 -6.21
C LYS A 72 -8.95 -3.69 -7.57
N ASP A 73 -8.16 -3.40 -8.61
CA ASP A 73 -8.47 -3.68 -10.01
C ASP A 73 -8.06 -5.09 -10.45
N LYS A 74 -7.01 -5.66 -9.82
CA LYS A 74 -6.44 -6.96 -10.21
C LYS A 74 -7.36 -8.15 -9.85
N GLY A 75 -8.43 -7.90 -9.10
CA GLY A 75 -9.53 -8.87 -8.93
C GLY A 75 -10.41 -9.04 -10.16
N GLU A 76 -10.28 -8.16 -11.17
CA GLU A 76 -11.12 -8.13 -12.38
C GLU A 76 -10.37 -8.62 -13.64
N LEU A 77 -9.45 -9.58 -13.50
CA LEU A 77 -9.04 -10.43 -14.61
C LEU A 77 -9.49 -11.85 -14.31
N ARG A 78 -10.80 -12.04 -14.51
CA ARG A 78 -11.42 -13.36 -14.68
C ARG A 78 -11.00 -13.89 -16.05
N TYR A 79 -10.30 -15.02 -16.05
CA TYR A 79 -10.20 -15.91 -17.21
C TYR A 79 -11.37 -16.90 -17.16
#